data_AF-A0A3L6FKF2-F1
#
_entry.id   AF-A0A3L6FKF2-F1
#
_cell.length_a   1.000
_cell.length_b   1.000
_cell.length_c   1.000
_cell.angle_alpha   90.00
_cell.angle_beta   90.00
_cell.angle_gamma   90.00
#
_symmetry.space_group_name_H-M   'P 1'
#
loop_
_entity.id
_entity.type
_entity.pdbx_description
1 polymer ?
#
loop_
_entity_poly.entity_id
_entity_poly.type
_entity_poly.pdbx_seq_one_letter_code
_entity_poly.pdbx_strand_id
1 'polypeptide(L)' 'MGPVKKAMEDTGLEKSQIHEIVLGSILSGEGGDETKDILLLDVAPLTMGIETVGGVMTKLILRNTVIPTKKSQVFTTY' A
#
# COMPACT_ATOMS: atom_id res chain seq x y z
N MET A 1 3.62 28.82 4.89
CA MET A 1 3.61 27.52 5.58
C MET A 1 3.71 26.43 4.54
N GLY A 2 4.49 25.37 4.77
CA GLY A 2 4.55 24.24 3.84
C GLY A 2 3.19 23.52 3.73
N PRO A 3 2.92 22.82 2.62
CA PRO A 3 1.65 22.15 2.34
C PRO A 3 1.18 21.24 3.48
N VAL A 4 2.10 20.49 4.10
CA VAL A 4 1.79 19.60 5.24
C VAL A 4 1.32 20.38 6.48
N LYS A 5 1.96 21.51 6.80
CA LYS A 5 1.56 22.33 7.96
C LYS A 5 0.18 22.94 7.78
N LYS A 6 -0.14 23.40 6.57
CA LYS A 6 -1.45 23.97 6.25
C LYS A 6 -2.54 22.89 6.31
N ALA A 7 -2.30 21.72 5.74
CA ALA A 7 -3.24 20.60 5.78
C ALA A 7 -3.48 20.09 7.21
N MET A 8 -2.47 20.09 8.09
CA MET A 8 -2.65 19.74 9.51
C MET A 8 -3.55 20.73 10.25
N GLU A 9 -3.41 22.04 9.98
CA GLU A 9 -4.25 23.08 10.57
C GLU A 9 -5.71 22.99 10.08
N ASP A 10 -5.90 22.70 8.78
CA ASP A 10 -7.24 22.60 8.17
C ASP A 10 -8.00 21.31 8.56
N THR A 11 -7.29 20.22 8.90
CA THR A 11 -7.89 18.89 9.17
C THR A 11 -8.05 18.57 10.66
N GLY A 12 -7.40 19.32 11.55
CA GLY A 12 -7.44 19.04 13.00
C GLY A 12 -6.76 17.73 13.42
N LEU A 13 -5.91 17.18 12.57
CA LEU A 13 -5.21 15.90 12.79
C LEU A 13 -3.93 16.08 13.62
N GLU A 14 -3.66 15.11 14.50
CA GLU A 14 -2.48 15.11 15.37
C GLU A 14 -1.21 14.68 14.62
N LYS A 15 -0.02 14.99 15.16
CA LYS A 15 1.28 14.61 14.56
C LYS A 15 1.44 13.10 14.32
N SER A 16 0.70 12.25 15.03
CA SER A 16 0.68 10.80 14.82
C SER A 16 -0.04 10.38 13.53
N GLN A 17 -0.81 11.27 12.90
CA GLN A 17 -1.62 10.99 11.71
C GLN A 17 -1.02 11.59 10.43
N ILE A 18 0.23 12.08 10.49
CA ILE A 18 0.96 12.70 9.37
C ILE A 18 1.03 11.78 8.14
N HIS A 19 1.06 10.47 8.34
CA HIS A 19 1.11 9.46 7.29
C HIS A 19 -0.04 9.61 6.28
N GLU A 20 -1.27 9.82 6.79
CA GLU A 20 -2.47 9.94 5.95
C GLU A 20 -2.46 11.25 5.15
N ILE A 21 -1.98 12.33 5.75
CA ILE A 21 -1.89 13.66 5.12
C ILE A 21 -0.90 13.65 3.97
N VAL A 22 0.28 13.06 4.18
CA VAL A 22 1.33 12.98 3.15
C VAL A 22 0.86 12.10 1.99
N LEU A 23 0.28 10.94 2.31
CA LEU A 23 -0.23 10.01 1.30
C LEU A 23 -1.38 10.63 0.50
N GLY A 24 -2.32 11.31 1.16
CA GLY A 24 -3.37 12.07 0.50
C GLY A 24 -2.83 13.17 -0.42
N SER A 25 -1.82 13.91 0.02
CA SER A 25 -1.18 14.98 -0.78
C SER A 25 -0.45 14.47 -2.02
N ILE A 26 0.17 13.29 -1.92
CA ILE A 26 0.83 12.62 -3.06
C ILE A 26 -0.22 12.13 -4.06
N LEU A 27 -1.32 11.53 -3.57
CA LEU A 27 -2.39 11.00 -4.40
C LEU A 27 -3.25 12.08 -5.06
N SER A 28 -3.48 13.21 -4.38
CA SER A 28 -4.23 14.36 -4.94
C SER A 28 -3.39 15.22 -5.89
N GLY A 29 -2.06 15.10 -5.85
CA GLY A 29 -1.14 15.93 -6.63
C GLY A 29 -0.99 17.37 -6.11
N GLU A 30 -1.54 17.67 -4.93
CA GLU A 30 -1.54 19.03 -4.34
C GLU A 30 -0.29 19.34 -3.50
N GLY A 31 0.60 18.36 -3.28
CA GLY A 31 1.80 18.52 -2.44
C GLY A 31 2.93 19.39 -3.02
N GLY A 32 2.77 19.92 -4.24
CA GLY A 32 3.75 20.82 -4.86
C GLY A 32 5.10 20.14 -5.14
N ASP A 33 6.18 20.93 -5.22
CA ASP A 33 7.53 20.40 -5.49
C ASP A 33 8.06 19.48 -4.37
N GLU A 34 7.56 19.62 -3.15
CA GLU A 34 8.01 18.85 -1.97
C GLU A 34 7.61 17.37 -2.04
N THR A 35 6.55 17.00 -2.77
CA THR A 35 6.09 15.61 -2.90
C THR A 35 6.47 14.94 -4.22
N LYS A 36 7.08 15.67 -5.16
CA LYS A 36 7.40 15.16 -6.50
C LYS A 36 8.44 14.03 -6.49
N ASP A 37 9.37 14.08 -5.56
CA ASP A 37 10.46 13.11 -5.44
C ASP A 37 10.13 11.96 -4.46
N ILE A 38 8.89 11.90 -3.95
CA ILE A 38 8.47 10.86 -3.00
C ILE A 38 7.85 9.68 -3.76
N LEU A 39 8.44 8.50 -3.56
CA LEU A 39 7.91 7.23 -4.05
C LEU A 39 7.40 6.40 -2.88
N LEU A 40 6.17 5.91 -3.01
CA LEU A 40 5.57 4.97 -2.07
C LEU A 40 5.65 3.55 -2.64
N LEU A 41 6.22 2.64 -1.86
CA LEU A 41 6.21 1.20 -2.13
C LEU A 41 5.61 0.50 -0.92
N ASP A 42 4.44 -0.09 -1.11
CA ASP A 42 3.77 -0.87 -0.08
C ASP A 42 3.96 -2.38 -0.34
N VAL A 43 3.71 -3.22 0.67
CA VAL A 43 3.91 -4.66 0.60
C VAL A 43 2.76 -5.46 1.20
N ALA A 44 2.51 -6.65 0.66
CA ALA A 44 1.51 -7.57 1.20
C ALA A 44 1.94 -8.07 2.60
N PRO A 45 1.15 -7.88 3.67
CA PRO A 45 1.58 -8.20 5.03
C PRO A 45 1.66 -9.71 5.30
N LEU A 46 0.85 -10.50 4.60
CA LEU A 46 0.72 -11.94 4.76
C LEU A 46 0.91 -12.66 3.42
N THR A 47 1.20 -13.96 3.50
CA THR A 47 1.22 -14.82 2.33
C THR A 47 -0.21 -15.16 1.95
N MET A 48 -0.60 -14.84 0.72
CA MET A 48 -1.86 -15.27 0.13
C MET A 48 -1.65 -16.57 -0.64
N GLY A 49 -2.58 -17.50 -0.47
CA GLY A 49 -2.56 -18.81 -1.13
C GLY A 49 -3.94 -19.43 -1.15
N ILE A 50 -4.05 -20.57 -1.80
CA ILE A 50 -5.27 -21.39 -1.83
C ILE A 50 -4.98 -22.76 -1.24
N GLU A 51 -6.00 -23.39 -0.67
CA GLU A 51 -5.92 -24.79 -0.27
C GLU A 51 -5.93 -25.69 -1.51
N THR A 52 -5.08 -26.70 -1.51
CA THR A 52 -4.96 -27.71 -2.57
C THR A 52 -5.08 -29.11 -1.98
N VAL A 53 -5.16 -30.13 -2.85
CA VAL A 53 -5.42 -31.51 -2.42
C VAL A 53 -4.42 -31.98 -1.37
N GLY A 54 -4.94 -32.68 -0.36
CA GLY A 54 -4.18 -33.04 0.84
C GLY A 54 -4.24 -32.00 1.95
N GLY A 55 -5.08 -30.96 1.82
CA GLY A 55 -5.24 -29.92 2.85
C GLY A 55 -4.02 -28.98 2.96
N VAL A 56 -3.24 -28.87 1.88
CA VAL A 56 -1.99 -28.11 1.87
C VAL A 56 -2.23 -26.73 1.25
N MET A 57 -1.76 -25.68 1.91
CA MET A 57 -1.79 -24.32 1.39
C MET A 57 -0.72 -24.12 0.30
N THR A 58 -1.18 -23.98 -0.94
CA THR A 58 -0.34 -23.53 -2.06
C THR A 58 -0.25 -22.00 -2.06
N LYS A 59 0.96 -21.48 -1.84
CA LYS A 59 1.25 -20.04 -1.77
C LYS A 59 1.25 -19.43 -3.17
N LEU A 60 0.52 -18.33 -3.36
CA LEU A 60 0.42 -17.61 -4.63
C LEU A 60 1.15 -16.26 -4.60
N ILE A 61 0.95 -15.47 -3.55
CA ILE A 61 1.65 -14.19 -3.32
C ILE A 61 2.27 -14.26 -1.92
N LEU A 62 3.58 -14.09 -1.83
CA LEU A 62 4.29 -14.23 -0.56
C LEU A 62 4.13 -12.97 0.29
N ARG A 63 4.26 -13.13 1.61
CA ARG A 63 4.38 -11.96 2.52
C ARG A 63 5.57 -11.09 2.08
N ASN A 64 5.45 -9.80 2.31
CA ASN A 64 6.39 -8.76 1.90
C ASN A 64 6.56 -8.60 0.37
N THR A 65 5.66 -9.17 -0.45
CA THR A 65 5.63 -8.87 -1.90
C THR A 65 5.18 -7.43 -2.12
N VAL A 66 5.92 -6.65 -2.90
CA VAL A 66 5.55 -5.27 -3.26
C VAL A 66 4.20 -5.24 -3.98
N ILE A 67 3.31 -4.34 -3.56
CA ILE A 67 2.01 -4.11 -4.18
C ILE A 67 2.01 -2.79 -4.96
N PRO A 68 1.21 -2.67 -6.04
CA PRO A 68 0.27 -3.67 -6.59
C PRO A 68 0.96 -4.86 -7.27
N THR A 69 0.41 -6.07 -7.09
CA THR A 69 0.96 -7.31 -7.66
C THR A 69 -0.15 -8.22 -8.19
N LYS A 70 0.17 -9.05 -9.18
CA LYS A 70 -0.75 -10.02 -9.79
C LYS A 70 -0.05 -11.35 -10.01
N LYS A 71 -0.74 -12.44 -9.68
CA LYS A 71 -0.30 -13.82 -9.97
C LYS A 71 -1.43 -14.57 -10.68
N SER A 72 -1.08 -15.31 -11.73
CA SER A 72 -2.02 -16.19 -12.43
C SER A 72 -1.40 -17.57 -12.56
N GLN A 73 -2.18 -18.60 -12.24
CA GLN A 73 -1.79 -20.00 -12.28
C GLN A 73 -3.04 -20.84 -12.61
N VAL A 74 -2.91 -21.77 -13.56
CA VAL A 74 -3.99 -22.68 -13.93
C VAL A 74 -3.95 -23.88 -12.98
N PHE A 75 -5.12 -24.26 -12.49
CA PHE A 75 -5.33 -25.45 -11.66
C PHE A 75 -6.25 -26.42 -12.40
N THR A 76 -6.06 -27.71 -12.17
CA THR A 76 -6.89 -28.79 -12.71
C THR A 76 -7.18 -29.81 -11.62
N THR A 77 -8.23 -30.59 -11.81
CA THR A 77 -8.43 -31.84 -11.09
C THR A 77 -7.63 -32.97 -11.75
N TYR A 78 -7.50 -34.09 -11.04
CA TYR A 78 -7.09 -35.37 -11.62
C TYR A 78 -8.17 -35.91 -12.57
#